data_AF-G5AG90-F1
#
_entry.id   AF-G5AG90-F1
#
_cell.length_a   1.000
_cell.length_b   1.000
_cell.length_c   1.000
_cell.angle_alpha   90.00
_cell.angle_beta   90.00
_cell.angle_gamma   90.00
#
_symmetry.space_group_name_H-M   'P 1'
#
loop_
_entity.id
_entity.type
_entity.pdbx_description
1 polymer ?
#
loop_
_entity_poly.entity_id
_entity_poly.type
_entity_poly.pdbx_seq_one_letter_code
_entity_poly.pdbx_strand_id
1 'polypeptide(L)'
;MMKLRIRPQEISIAMEVGVLDMLIVIVPAHVDPHGINYVSELIMSRCRTKEIEYSAVGWDRFWKYFRRTWINIFPVDVWNVYGMDLRVVSRTNNPLERFNRELNAAIAALHPSIPAFVSTIDTLSRRYVQLLGDISNRRAVAPAHGEIELPVAVDL
;
A
#
# COMPACT_ATOMS: atom_id res chain seq x y z
N MET A 1 2.22 -16.37 -6.57
CA MET A 1 2.45 -16.55 -8.02
C MET A 1 3.40 -17.70 -8.34
N MET A 2 4.60 -17.81 -7.74
CA MET A 2 5.53 -18.93 -8.01
C MET A 2 4.91 -20.33 -7.81
N LYS A 3 4.12 -20.53 -6.74
CA LYS A 3 3.38 -21.79 -6.49
C LYS A 3 2.38 -22.16 -7.60
N LEU A 4 2.00 -21.20 -8.45
CA LEU A 4 1.11 -21.40 -9.60
C LEU A 4 1.88 -21.76 -10.88
N ARG A 5 3.21 -21.95 -10.79
CA ARG A 5 4.13 -22.20 -11.91
C ARG A 5 4.19 -21.04 -12.92
N ILE A 6 3.91 -19.82 -12.49
CA ILE A 6 4.20 -18.60 -13.27
C ILE A 6 5.70 -18.29 -13.12
N ARG A 7 6.39 -18.04 -14.24
CA ARG A 7 7.84 -17.80 -14.24
C ARG A 7 8.20 -16.47 -13.56
N PRO A 8 9.38 -16.37 -12.91
CA PRO A 8 9.84 -15.12 -12.30
C PRO A 8 9.85 -13.92 -13.26
N GLN A 9 10.18 -14.13 -14.53
CA GLN A 9 10.18 -13.06 -15.53
C GLN A 9 8.78 -12.52 -15.82
N GLU A 10 7.77 -13.40 -15.88
CA GLU A 10 6.36 -13.00 -16.03
C GLU A 10 5.85 -12.27 -14.78
N ILE A 11 6.25 -12.74 -13.58
CA ILE A 11 5.95 -12.06 -12.31
C ILE A 11 6.56 -10.67 -12.31
N SER A 12 7.83 -10.53 -12.72
CA SER A 12 8.52 -9.25 -12.83
C SER A 12 7.73 -8.28 -13.70
N ILE A 13 7.24 -8.72 -14.87
CA ILE A 13 6.38 -7.92 -15.76
C ILE A 13 5.10 -7.49 -15.04
N ALA A 14 4.41 -8.41 -14.36
CA ALA A 14 3.17 -8.10 -13.67
C ALA A 14 3.34 -7.13 -12.49
N MET A 15 4.54 -7.08 -11.91
CA MET A 15 4.92 -6.18 -10.82
C MET A 15 5.48 -4.84 -11.32
N GLU A 16 5.62 -4.63 -12.63
CA GLU A 16 5.95 -3.31 -13.19
C GLU A 16 4.81 -2.33 -12.92
N VAL A 17 5.16 -1.06 -12.68
CA VAL A 17 4.18 0.02 -12.47
C VAL A 17 3.24 0.13 -13.66
N GLY A 18 1.96 0.30 -13.38
CA GLY A 18 0.88 0.38 -14.36
C GLY A 18 0.43 -0.97 -14.93
N VAL A 19 0.74 -2.09 -14.26
CA VAL A 19 0.26 -3.43 -14.65
C VAL A 19 -0.77 -3.93 -13.65
N LEU A 20 -0.37 -4.64 -12.59
CA LEU A 20 -1.34 -5.10 -11.58
C LEU A 20 -1.89 -3.96 -10.72
N ASP A 21 -1.06 -3.00 -10.39
CA ASP A 21 -1.41 -1.75 -9.70
C ASP A 21 -2.31 -0.82 -10.55
N MET A 22 -2.56 -1.13 -11.82
CA MET A 22 -3.62 -0.43 -12.57
C MET A 22 -5.00 -0.69 -11.95
N LEU A 23 -5.22 -1.89 -11.40
CA LEU A 23 -6.52 -2.28 -10.82
C LEU A 23 -6.91 -1.45 -9.59
N ILE A 24 -5.93 -0.84 -8.91
CA ILE A 24 -6.18 -0.01 -7.72
C ILE A 24 -6.61 1.42 -8.08
N VAL A 25 -6.38 1.86 -9.32
CA VAL A 25 -6.65 3.25 -9.75
C VAL A 25 -7.75 3.39 -10.78
N ILE A 26 -8.31 2.31 -11.31
CA ILE A 26 -9.45 2.38 -12.25
C ILE A 26 -10.78 2.45 -11.49
N VAL A 27 -11.84 2.89 -12.16
CA VAL A 27 -13.20 2.91 -11.61
C VAL A 27 -13.54 1.55 -10.98
N PRO A 28 -14.01 1.47 -9.71
CA PRO A 28 -14.25 0.21 -9.03
C PRO A 28 -15.12 -0.78 -9.82
N ALA A 29 -16.15 -0.27 -10.50
CA ALA A 29 -17.05 -1.07 -11.34
C ALA A 29 -16.36 -1.69 -12.57
N HIS A 30 -15.23 -1.15 -13.01
CA HIS A 30 -14.49 -1.66 -14.17
C HIS A 30 -13.43 -2.69 -13.78
N VAL A 31 -13.14 -2.91 -12.49
CA VAL A 31 -12.08 -3.84 -12.06
C VAL A 31 -12.28 -5.25 -12.60
N ASP A 32 -13.50 -5.80 -12.53
CA ASP A 32 -13.85 -7.10 -13.10
C ASP A 32 -15.15 -6.96 -13.90
N PRO A 33 -15.19 -7.36 -15.19
CA PRO A 33 -14.13 -8.09 -15.90
C PRO A 33 -13.11 -7.21 -16.64
N HIS A 34 -13.41 -5.94 -16.90
CA HIS A 34 -12.68 -5.13 -17.87
C HIS A 34 -11.21 -4.86 -17.47
N GLY A 35 -10.96 -4.47 -16.22
CA GLY A 35 -9.62 -4.23 -15.70
C GLY A 35 -8.77 -5.49 -15.68
N ILE A 36 -9.33 -6.61 -15.22
CA ILE A 36 -8.65 -7.92 -15.24
C ILE A 36 -8.28 -8.33 -16.67
N ASN A 37 -9.18 -8.12 -17.64
CA ASN A 37 -8.89 -8.42 -19.05
C ASN A 37 -7.78 -7.53 -19.59
N TYR A 38 -7.86 -6.21 -19.37
CA TYR A 38 -6.83 -5.25 -19.76
C TYR A 38 -5.45 -5.64 -19.20
N VAL A 39 -5.37 -5.93 -17.90
CA VAL A 39 -4.10 -6.32 -17.26
C VAL A 39 -3.59 -7.66 -17.80
N SER A 40 -4.49 -8.62 -18.05
CA SER A 40 -4.11 -9.91 -18.65
C SER A 40 -3.51 -9.73 -20.04
N GLU A 41 -4.15 -8.92 -20.88
CA GLU A 41 -3.66 -8.58 -22.23
C GLU A 41 -2.33 -7.82 -22.16
N LEU A 42 -2.19 -6.89 -21.22
CA LEU A 42 -0.96 -6.14 -21.02
C LEU A 42 0.22 -7.04 -20.62
N ILE A 43 0.02 -7.96 -19.68
CA ILE A 43 1.03 -8.95 -19.29
C ILE A 43 1.39 -9.83 -20.50
N MET A 44 0.38 -10.34 -21.21
CA MET A 44 0.59 -11.20 -22.39
C MET A 44 1.36 -10.47 -23.49
N SER A 45 1.04 -9.21 -23.75
CA SER A 45 1.73 -8.35 -24.73
C SER A 45 3.17 -8.11 -24.33
N ARG A 46 3.45 -7.75 -23.07
CA ARG A 46 4.81 -7.52 -22.57
C ARG A 46 5.65 -8.80 -22.59
N CYS A 47 5.05 -9.96 -22.30
CA CYS A 47 5.71 -11.25 -22.45
C CYS A 47 6.11 -11.50 -23.91
N ARG A 48 5.20 -11.26 -24.86
CA ARG A 48 5.47 -11.39 -26.30
C ARG A 48 6.60 -10.47 -26.76
N THR A 49 6.60 -9.20 -26.36
CA THR A 49 7.65 -8.23 -26.71
C THR A 49 9.02 -8.64 -26.16
N LYS A 50 9.06 -9.24 -24.97
CA LYS A 50 10.30 -9.70 -24.33
C LYS A 50 10.66 -11.17 -24.67
N GLU A 51 9.96 -11.78 -25.63
CA GLU A 51 10.14 -13.19 -26.04
C GLU A 51 10.04 -14.19 -24.87
N ILE A 52 9.21 -13.87 -23.87
CA ILE A 52 8.90 -14.74 -22.74
C ILE A 52 7.63 -15.52 -23.05
N GLU A 53 7.68 -16.83 -22.90
CA GLU A 53 6.50 -17.68 -23.06
C GLU A 53 5.52 -17.45 -21.89
N TYR A 54 4.26 -17.17 -22.24
CA TYR A 54 3.20 -16.82 -21.30
C TYR A 54 2.56 -18.08 -20.68
N SER A 55 2.51 -18.13 -19.35
CA SER A 55 1.99 -19.26 -18.59
C SER A 55 0.46 -19.18 -18.43
N ALA A 56 -0.30 -19.38 -19.51
CA ALA A 56 -1.76 -19.21 -19.54
C ALA A 56 -2.52 -19.93 -18.40
N VAL A 57 -2.16 -21.19 -18.10
CA VAL A 57 -2.77 -21.97 -17.01
C VAL A 57 -2.43 -21.39 -15.62
N GLY A 58 -1.21 -20.87 -15.45
CA GLY A 58 -0.79 -20.22 -14.21
C GLY A 58 -1.56 -18.94 -13.95
N TRP A 59 -1.73 -18.13 -15.00
CA TRP A 59 -2.49 -16.88 -14.95
C TRP A 59 -3.99 -17.08 -14.73
N ASP A 60 -4.62 -18.08 -15.38
CA ASP A 60 -6.02 -18.44 -15.10
C ASP A 60 -6.24 -18.79 -13.61
N ARG A 61 -5.34 -19.60 -13.03
CA ARG A 61 -5.38 -19.92 -11.60
C ARG A 61 -5.17 -18.69 -10.71
N PHE A 62 -4.29 -17.78 -11.12
CA PHE A 62 -4.07 -16.53 -10.41
C PHE A 62 -5.34 -15.67 -10.41
N TRP A 63 -6.00 -15.48 -11.55
CA TRP A 63 -7.21 -14.66 -11.62
C TRP A 63 -8.40 -15.27 -10.87
N LYS A 64 -8.53 -16.59 -10.85
CA LYS A 64 -9.50 -17.29 -9.97
C LYS A 64 -9.23 -17.01 -8.50
N TYR A 65 -7.97 -17.07 -8.08
CA TYR A 65 -7.55 -16.69 -6.73
C TYR A 65 -7.84 -15.20 -6.47
N PHE A 66 -7.48 -14.32 -7.41
CA PHE A 66 -7.66 -12.88 -7.30
C PHE A 66 -9.12 -12.52 -7.08
N ARG A 67 -10.06 -13.01 -7.91
CA ARG A 67 -11.49 -12.77 -7.72
C ARG A 67 -11.98 -13.26 -6.36
N ARG A 68 -11.58 -14.48 -5.97
CA ARG A 68 -11.98 -15.03 -4.67
C ARG A 68 -11.50 -14.17 -3.51
N THR A 69 -10.29 -13.65 -3.56
CA THR A 69 -9.69 -12.93 -2.43
C THR A 69 -9.95 -11.42 -2.51
N TRP A 70 -9.64 -10.78 -3.62
CA TRP A 70 -9.63 -9.33 -3.80
C TRP A 70 -10.90 -8.75 -4.41
N ILE A 71 -11.92 -9.57 -4.63
CA ILE A 71 -13.26 -9.09 -5.01
C ILE A 71 -14.30 -9.61 -4.04
N ASN A 72 -14.29 -10.92 -3.74
CA ASN A 72 -15.32 -11.52 -2.89
C ASN A 72 -15.03 -11.39 -1.38
N ILE A 73 -13.80 -11.66 -0.93
CA ILE A 73 -13.44 -11.55 0.50
C ILE A 73 -13.14 -10.09 0.87
N PHE A 74 -12.39 -9.38 0.03
CA PHE A 74 -12.10 -7.97 0.17
C PHE A 74 -12.76 -7.22 -0.99
N PRO A 75 -13.93 -6.58 -0.77
CA PRO A 75 -14.63 -5.84 -1.81
C PRO A 75 -13.75 -4.75 -2.43
N VAL A 76 -13.94 -4.46 -3.72
CA VAL A 76 -13.11 -3.48 -4.45
C VAL A 76 -13.01 -2.13 -3.73
N ASP A 77 -14.11 -1.68 -3.14
CA ASP A 77 -14.21 -0.40 -2.43
C ASP A 77 -13.28 -0.28 -1.20
N VAL A 78 -12.75 -1.40 -0.67
CA VAL A 78 -11.89 -1.36 0.53
C VAL A 78 -10.41 -1.15 0.20
N TRP A 79 -10.01 -1.33 -1.04
CA TRP A 79 -8.60 -1.27 -1.45
C TRP A 79 -8.36 -0.40 -2.69
N ASN A 80 -9.38 -0.16 -3.51
CA ASN A 80 -9.28 0.73 -4.66
C ASN A 80 -9.22 2.19 -4.18
N VAL A 81 -8.38 2.99 -4.85
CA VAL A 81 -8.08 4.38 -4.48
C VAL A 81 -8.48 5.36 -5.58
N TYR A 82 -9.30 4.93 -6.55
CA TYR A 82 -9.82 5.79 -7.59
C TYR A 82 -10.55 7.01 -7.00
N GLY A 83 -10.13 8.20 -7.43
CA GLY A 83 -10.68 9.46 -6.96
C GLY A 83 -10.36 9.83 -5.51
N MET A 84 -9.51 9.06 -4.80
CA MET A 84 -9.09 9.39 -3.44
C MET A 84 -7.95 10.41 -3.43
N ASP A 85 -7.95 11.29 -2.43
CA ASP A 85 -6.80 12.14 -2.14
C ASP A 85 -5.67 11.28 -1.54
N LEU A 86 -4.58 11.11 -2.29
CA LEU A 86 -3.42 10.32 -1.89
C LEU A 86 -2.74 10.86 -0.61
N ARG A 87 -2.95 12.13 -0.26
CA ARG A 87 -2.52 12.71 1.03
C ARG A 87 -3.26 12.11 2.24
N VAL A 88 -4.43 11.52 2.00
CA VAL A 88 -5.22 10.80 3.01
C VAL A 88 -4.82 9.31 3.04
N VAL A 89 -4.60 8.69 1.87
CA VAL A 89 -4.26 7.26 1.74
C VAL A 89 -2.86 6.91 2.26
N SER A 90 -1.89 7.83 2.12
CA SER A 90 -0.50 7.69 2.62
C SER A 90 -0.35 7.67 4.16
N ARG A 91 -1.46 7.73 4.89
CA ARG A 91 -1.49 7.84 6.36
C ARG A 91 -1.42 6.49 7.10
N THR A 92 -1.10 5.39 6.42
CA THR A 92 -0.99 4.02 6.98
C THR A 92 0.15 3.82 8.02
N ASN A 93 0.64 4.88 8.67
CA ASN A 93 1.37 4.70 9.93
C ASN A 93 0.35 4.51 11.05
N ASN A 94 0.23 3.30 11.57
CA ASN A 94 -0.52 3.03 12.79
C ASN A 94 0.00 3.98 13.90
N PRO A 95 -0.85 4.86 14.46
CA PRO A 95 -0.45 5.79 15.50
C PRO A 95 0.23 5.11 16.69
N LEU A 96 -0.22 3.89 17.04
CA LEU A 96 0.36 3.10 18.12
C LEU A 96 1.77 2.61 17.78
N GLU A 97 1.99 2.16 16.55
CA GLU A 97 3.30 1.68 16.11
C GLU A 97 4.31 2.83 16.06
N ARG A 98 3.89 4.00 15.56
CA ARG A 98 4.69 5.22 15.59
C ARG A 98 5.06 5.60 17.02
N PHE A 99 4.08 5.63 17.93
CA PHE A 99 4.33 5.95 19.32
C PHE A 99 5.30 4.97 19.97
N ASN A 100 5.15 3.66 19.73
CA ASN A 100 6.07 2.65 20.25
C ASN A 100 7.50 2.86 19.74
N ARG A 101 7.69 3.24 18.47
CA ARG A 101 9.02 3.58 17.93
C ARG A 101 9.60 4.83 18.59
N GLU A 102 8.81 5.89 18.73
CA GLU A 102 9.25 7.12 19.39
C GLU A 102 9.61 6.89 20.86
N LEU A 103 8.83 6.06 21.56
CA LEU A 103 9.09 5.67 22.94
C LEU A 103 10.40 4.87 23.06
N ASN A 104 10.58 3.85 22.21
CA ASN A 104 11.80 3.05 22.19
C ASN A 104 13.04 3.88 21.84
N ALA A 105 12.91 4.87 20.94
CA ALA A 105 14.01 5.77 20.61
C ALA A 105 14.36 6.74 21.76
N ALA A 106 13.37 7.18 22.53
CA ALA A 106 13.57 8.06 23.68
C ALA A 106 14.17 7.33 24.89
N ILE A 107 13.89 6.04 25.05
CA ILE A 107 14.48 5.19 26.10
C ILE A 107 15.82 4.64 25.60
N ALA A 108 16.89 5.40 25.82
CA ALA A 108 18.23 5.07 25.31
C ALA A 108 18.87 3.83 25.99
N ALA A 109 18.42 3.47 27.20
CA ALA A 109 18.96 2.34 27.95
C ALA A 109 18.04 1.12 27.85
N LEU A 110 18.61 -0.08 27.67
CA LEU A 110 17.86 -1.34 27.64
C LEU A 110 17.06 -1.57 28.95
N HIS A 111 17.61 -1.08 30.07
CA HIS A 111 17.00 -1.14 31.40
C HIS A 111 17.16 0.21 32.13
N PRO A 112 16.29 1.20 31.86
CA PRO A 112 16.35 2.48 32.56
C PRO A 112 15.95 2.32 34.03
N SER A 113 16.44 3.21 34.90
CA SER A 113 15.89 3.31 36.25
C SER A 113 14.44 3.81 36.19
N ILE A 114 13.62 3.45 37.19
CA ILE A 114 12.22 3.91 37.27
C ILE A 114 12.12 5.46 37.17
N PRO A 115 12.94 6.26 37.88
CA PRO A 115 12.88 7.72 37.73
C PRO A 115 13.21 8.21 36.32
N ALA A 116 14.22 7.61 35.66
CA ALA A 116 14.57 7.97 34.29
C ALA A 116 13.44 7.61 33.31
N PHE A 117 12.84 6.43 33.47
CA PHE A 117 11.70 5.99 32.68
C PHE A 117 10.49 6.95 32.83
N VAL A 118 10.10 7.26 34.06
CA VAL A 118 8.98 8.18 34.35
C VAL A 118 9.24 9.58 33.77
N SER A 119 10.47 10.09 33.90
CA SER A 119 10.86 11.38 33.35
C SER A 119 10.75 11.44 31.82
N THR A 120 11.18 10.37 31.13
CA THR A 120 11.04 10.26 29.67
C THR A 120 9.57 10.23 29.24
N ILE A 121 8.71 9.49 29.95
CA ILE A 121 7.27 9.44 29.68
C ILE A 121 6.61 10.81 29.89
N ASP A 122 6.92 11.52 30.98
CA ASP A 122 6.38 12.86 31.24
C ASP A 122 6.78 13.85 30.12
N THR A 123 8.05 13.82 29.71
CA THR A 123 8.57 14.66 28.62
C THR A 123 7.84 14.39 27.31
N LEU A 124 7.69 13.12 26.92
CA LEU A 124 6.93 12.73 25.73
C LEU A 124 5.47 13.19 25.82
N SER A 125 4.82 12.96 26.97
CA SER A 125 3.42 13.32 27.18
C SER A 125 3.18 14.82 27.03
N ARG A 126 4.04 15.66 27.62
CA ARG A 126 3.97 17.13 27.48
C ARG A 126 4.09 17.57 26.03
N ARG A 127 5.03 16.99 25.29
CA ARG A 127 5.22 17.28 23.86
C ARG A 127 3.98 16.91 23.04
N TYR A 128 3.33 15.78 23.33
CA TYR A 128 2.09 15.38 22.66
C TYR A 128 0.92 16.33 22.97
N VAL A 129 0.76 16.77 24.22
CA VAL A 129 -0.25 17.77 24.58
C VAL A 129 -0.03 19.10 23.86
N GLN A 130 1.23 19.55 23.77
CA GLN A 130 1.59 20.74 22.99
C GLN A 130 1.26 20.57 21.50
N LEU A 131 1.65 19.42 20.91
CA LEU A 131 1.34 19.12 19.51
C LEU A 131 -0.17 19.13 19.24
N LEU A 132 -0.99 18.55 20.13
CA LEU A 132 -2.45 18.61 20.00
C LEU A 132 -2.96 20.06 20.04
N GLY A 133 -2.42 20.88 20.94
CA GLY A 133 -2.70 22.30 20.98
C GLY A 133 -2.31 23.01 19.68
N ASP A 134 -1.14 22.72 19.13
CA ASP A 134 -0.66 23.31 17.88
C ASP A 134 -1.46 22.86 16.68
N ILE A 135 -1.91 21.60 16.62
CA ILE A 135 -2.83 21.10 15.59
C ILE A 135 -4.16 21.86 15.69
N SER A 136 -4.76 21.94 16.89
CA SER A 136 -6.03 22.63 17.09
C SER A 136 -5.97 24.11 16.71
N ASN A 137 -4.82 24.74 16.90
CA ASN A 137 -4.59 26.15 16.57
C ASN A 137 -3.96 26.36 15.18
N ARG A 138 -3.88 25.31 14.34
CA ARG A 138 -3.28 25.35 12.99
C ARG A 138 -1.84 25.87 12.94
N ARG A 139 -1.07 25.69 14.02
CA ARG A 139 0.37 25.98 14.10
C ARG A 139 1.24 24.79 13.73
N ALA A 140 0.69 23.58 13.78
CA ALA A 140 1.41 22.37 13.39
C ALA A 140 1.45 22.21 11.87
N VAL A 141 2.61 21.83 11.34
CA VAL A 141 2.82 21.47 9.93
C VAL A 141 2.74 19.95 9.80
N ALA A 142 2.02 19.46 8.78
CA ALA A 142 1.97 18.03 8.49
C ALA A 142 3.38 17.52 8.14
N PRO A 143 3.80 16.33 8.64
CA PRO A 143 5.06 15.74 8.24
C PRO A 143 5.15 15.61 6.72
N ALA A 144 6.34 15.85 6.17
CA ALA A 144 6.61 15.51 4.78
C ALA A 144 6.57 13.98 4.64
N HIS A 145 5.65 13.48 3.82
CA HIS A 145 5.55 12.08 3.46
C HIS A 145 6.16 11.89 2.07
N GLY A 146 6.73 10.70 1.81
CA GLY A 146 7.14 10.33 0.46
C GLY A 146 5.94 10.36 -0.48
N GLU A 147 6.15 10.82 -1.71
CA GLU A 147 5.12 10.73 -2.73
C GLU A 147 4.85 9.26 -3.06
N ILE A 148 3.58 8.88 -3.05
CA ILE A 148 3.16 7.58 -3.56
C ILE A 148 2.98 7.75 -5.07
N GLU A 149 3.83 7.09 -5.84
CA GLU A 149 3.66 6.99 -7.28
C GLU A 149 2.59 5.94 -7.58
N LEU A 150 1.44 6.39 -8.07
CA LEU A 150 0.41 5.54 -8.63
C LEU A 150 0.37 5.69 -10.14
N PRO A 151 0.02 4.63 -10.88
CA PRO A 151 -0.16 4.74 -12.32
C PRO A 151 -1.33 5.66 -12.66
N VAL A 152 -1.26 6.29 -13.82
CA VAL A 152 -2.38 7.05 -14.37
C VAL A 152 -3.47 6.07 -14.78
N ALA A 153 -4.68 6.28 -14.27
CA ALA A 153 -5.83 5.43 -14.58
C ALA A 153 -6.09 5.40 -16.09
N VAL A 154 -6.25 4.20 -16.63
CA VAL A 154 -6.71 4.01 -18.01
C VAL A 154 -8.23 4.07 -18.07
N ASP A 155 -8.75 4.60 -19.19
CA ASP A 155 -10.17 4.55 -19.50
C ASP A 155 -10.48 3.16 -20.11
N LEU A 156 -11.45 2.45 -19.50
CA LEU A 156 -11.77 1.04 -19.79
C LEU A 156 -13.23 0.86 -20.18
#